data_AF-A0A1R1PVT4-F1
#
_entry.id   AF-A0A1R1PVT4-F1
#
_cell.length_a   1.000
_cell.length_b   1.000
_cell.length_c   1.000
_cell.angle_alpha   90.00
_cell.angle_beta   90.00
_cell.angle_gamma   90.00
#
_symmetry.space_group_name_H-M   'P 1'
#
loop_
_entity.id
_entity.type
_entity.pdbx_description
1 polymer ?
#
loop_
_entity_poly.entity_id
_entity_poly.type
_entity_poly.pdbx_seq_one_letter_code
_entity_poly.pdbx_strand_id
1 'polypeptide(L)'
;MSLSFVSTIVGAQKQGNSKVQSQAKIQKKLFEGVKADQKSKGCTIEDYEFDMTQISGLKYRCEDALRAVTKTAVREAQIKEIKRQILNSEVLKTHFDDKPMDLNYVKHDRSLYHPAKIQDHLKHIPDYLAPKISGVSGGGGDLVVEEKAAELGLIRFSNPNKNKRAPQKKKRSGDPLRNFGASKRRRK
;
A
#
# COMPACT_ATOMS: atom_id res chain seq x y z
N MET A 1 -18.44 -2.22 -17.04
CA MET A 1 -17.49 -2.90 -17.95
C MET A 1 -16.21 -3.19 -17.19
N SER A 2 -15.67 -4.40 -17.28
CA SER A 2 -14.40 -4.78 -16.64
C SER A 2 -13.25 -4.65 -17.63
N LEU A 3 -12.20 -3.93 -17.29
CA LEU A 3 -10.97 -3.86 -18.10
C LEU A 3 -10.13 -5.13 -17.87
N SER A 4 -9.75 -5.80 -18.95
CA SER A 4 -8.81 -6.93 -18.92
C SER A 4 -7.61 -6.62 -19.80
N PHE A 5 -6.40 -6.79 -19.26
CA PHE A 5 -5.17 -6.58 -20.01
C PHE A 5 -4.59 -7.93 -20.45
N VAL A 6 -4.33 -8.08 -21.75
CA VAL A 6 -3.64 -9.26 -22.31
C VAL A 6 -2.32 -8.78 -22.89
N SER A 7 -1.21 -9.30 -22.38
CA SER A 7 0.10 -9.02 -22.97
C SER A 7 0.21 -9.73 -24.33
N THR A 8 0.48 -8.97 -25.39
CA THR A 8 0.70 -9.56 -26.71
C THR A 8 2.04 -10.28 -26.78
N ILE A 9 2.06 -11.46 -27.41
CA ILE A 9 3.28 -12.26 -27.61
C ILE A 9 4.31 -11.48 -28.46
N VAL A 10 3.84 -10.64 -29.38
CA VAL A 10 4.69 -9.80 -30.24
C VAL A 10 5.53 -8.82 -29.43
N GLY A 11 4.97 -8.18 -28.39
CA GLY A 11 5.73 -7.33 -27.48
C GLY A 11 6.71 -8.14 -26.61
N ALA A 12 6.30 -9.34 -26.18
CA ALA A 12 7.12 -10.23 -25.35
C ALA A 12 8.36 -10.78 -26.08
N GLN A 13 8.27 -11.06 -27.39
CA GLN A 13 9.41 -11.58 -28.16
C GLN A 13 10.52 -10.56 -28.36
N LYS A 14 10.18 -9.26 -28.48
CA LYS A 14 11.17 -8.17 -28.59
C LYS A 14 12.08 -8.04 -27.35
N GLN A 15 11.64 -8.52 -26.18
CA GLN A 15 12.38 -8.38 -24.92
C GLN A 15 13.31 -9.57 -24.59
N GLY A 16 13.41 -10.59 -25.46
CA GLY A 16 14.36 -11.70 -25.30
C GLY A 16 14.21 -12.56 -24.04
N ASN A 17 13.14 -12.38 -23.25
CA ASN A 17 13.02 -12.95 -21.91
C ASN A 17 12.05 -14.15 -21.91
N SER A 18 12.57 -15.37 -21.70
CA SER A 18 11.83 -16.63 -21.78
C SER A 18 10.64 -16.71 -20.82
N LYS A 19 10.74 -16.08 -19.65
CA LYS A 19 9.65 -16.00 -18.66
C LYS A 19 8.46 -15.15 -19.13
N VAL A 20 8.72 -14.11 -19.91
CA VAL A 20 7.67 -13.23 -20.44
C VAL A 20 6.87 -13.95 -21.52
N GLN A 21 7.54 -14.78 -22.33
CA GLN A 21 6.89 -15.57 -23.37
C GLN A 21 5.98 -16.66 -22.79
N SER A 22 6.39 -17.34 -21.72
CA SER A 22 5.53 -18.35 -21.08
C SER A 22 4.30 -17.72 -20.44
N GLN A 23 4.44 -16.56 -19.79
CA GLN A 23 3.31 -15.81 -19.25
C GLN A 23 2.33 -15.34 -20.32
N ALA A 24 2.82 -14.86 -21.48
CA ALA A 24 1.96 -14.44 -22.58
C ALA A 24 1.10 -15.60 -23.14
N LYS A 25 1.66 -16.81 -23.22
CA LYS A 25 0.91 -18.02 -23.62
C LYS A 25 -0.21 -18.36 -22.62
N ILE A 26 0.09 -18.28 -21.32
CA ILE A 26 -0.90 -18.53 -20.25
C ILE A 26 -2.03 -17.50 -20.32
N GLN A 27 -1.69 -16.21 -20.44
CA GLN A 27 -2.68 -15.13 -20.54
C GLN A 27 -3.58 -15.27 -21.76
N LYS A 28 -3.04 -15.68 -22.92
CA LYS A 28 -3.84 -15.92 -24.13
C LYS A 28 -4.89 -17.02 -23.92
N LYS A 29 -4.49 -18.15 -23.34
CA LYS A 29 -5.42 -19.25 -23.01
C LYS A 29 -6.52 -18.79 -22.05
N LEU A 30 -6.15 -17.99 -21.05
CA LEU A 30 -7.09 -17.46 -20.06
C LEU A 30 -8.07 -16.46 -20.72
N PHE A 31 -7.57 -15.62 -21.64
CA PHE A 31 -8.39 -14.67 -22.39
C PHE A 31 -9.42 -15.36 -23.30
N GLU A 32 -9.05 -16.46 -23.96
CA GLU A 32 -10.00 -17.26 -24.75
C GLU A 32 -11.13 -17.81 -23.88
N GLY A 33 -10.83 -18.27 -22.65
CA GLY A 33 -11.83 -18.66 -21.67
C GLY A 33 -12.74 -17.51 -21.25
N VAL A 34 -12.17 -16.35 -20.91
CA VAL A 34 -12.94 -15.15 -20.56
C VAL A 34 -13.84 -14.70 -21.71
N LYS A 35 -13.37 -14.81 -22.97
CA LYS A 35 -14.16 -14.47 -24.16
C LYS A 35 -15.37 -15.38 -24.31
N ALA A 36 -15.21 -16.68 -24.06
CA ALA A 36 -16.34 -17.62 -24.06
C ALA A 36 -17.34 -17.32 -22.93
N ASP A 37 -16.84 -17.02 -21.72
CA ASP A 37 -17.66 -16.66 -20.56
C ASP A 37 -18.40 -15.33 -20.72
N GLN A 38 -17.80 -14.34 -21.39
CA GLN A 38 -18.47 -13.07 -21.69
C GLN A 38 -19.52 -13.24 -22.79
N LYS A 39 -19.21 -14.04 -23.82
CA LYS A 39 -20.16 -14.35 -24.89
C LYS A 39 -21.39 -15.10 -24.37
N SER A 40 -21.22 -16.04 -23.44
CA SER A 40 -22.36 -16.75 -22.82
C SER A 40 -23.23 -15.83 -21.96
N LYS A 41 -22.66 -14.75 -21.42
CA LYS A 41 -23.37 -13.68 -20.69
C LYS A 41 -23.94 -12.59 -21.60
N GLY A 42 -23.74 -12.69 -22.92
CA GLY A 42 -24.21 -11.70 -23.90
C GLY A 42 -23.38 -10.40 -23.93
N CYS A 43 -22.19 -10.37 -23.35
CA CYS A 43 -21.28 -9.23 -23.40
C CYS A 43 -20.23 -9.42 -24.50
N THR A 44 -19.99 -8.36 -25.30
CA THR A 44 -18.89 -8.32 -26.27
C THR A 44 -17.65 -7.69 -25.64
N ILE A 45 -16.49 -8.26 -25.95
CA ILE A 45 -15.19 -7.71 -25.55
C ILE A 45 -14.69 -6.88 -26.72
N GLU A 46 -14.62 -5.57 -26.52
CA GLU A 46 -14.03 -4.64 -27.48
C GLU A 46 -12.57 -4.36 -27.13
N ASP A 47 -11.78 -4.12 -28.17
CA ASP A 47 -10.38 -3.73 -28.00
C ASP A 47 -10.32 -2.32 -27.42
N TYR A 48 -9.53 -2.16 -26.37
CA TYR A 48 -9.37 -0.86 -25.73
C TYR A 48 -8.32 -0.04 -26.47
N GLU A 49 -8.78 0.90 -27.29
CA GLU A 49 -7.91 1.88 -27.93
C GLU A 49 -7.49 2.94 -26.92
N PHE A 50 -6.18 2.99 -26.66
CA PHE A 50 -5.62 3.91 -25.67
C PHE A 50 -5.07 5.18 -26.33
N ASP A 51 -5.67 6.33 -25.99
CA ASP A 51 -5.20 7.63 -26.46
C ASP A 51 -3.95 8.08 -25.69
N MET A 52 -2.78 7.89 -26.32
CA MET A 52 -1.48 8.28 -25.76
C MET A 52 -1.34 9.78 -25.54
N THR A 53 -2.15 10.62 -26.21
CA THR A 53 -2.08 12.07 -26.02
C THR A 53 -2.54 12.48 -24.62
N GLN A 54 -3.49 11.75 -24.03
CA GLN A 54 -4.02 12.00 -22.69
C GLN A 54 -2.98 11.77 -21.59
N ILE A 55 -2.06 10.81 -21.78
CA ILE A 55 -0.98 10.50 -20.81
C ILE A 55 0.27 11.36 -21.05
N SER A 56 0.40 12.01 -22.21
CA SER A 56 1.58 12.80 -22.53
C SER A 56 1.93 13.83 -21.46
N GLY A 57 0.92 14.44 -20.83
CA GLY A 57 1.09 15.35 -19.70
C GLY A 57 1.67 14.68 -18.44
N LEU A 58 1.34 13.42 -18.17
CA LEU A 58 1.87 12.71 -16.99
C LEU A 58 3.32 12.25 -17.18
N LYS A 59 3.81 12.20 -18.42
CA LYS A 59 5.13 11.67 -18.77
C LYS A 59 6.25 12.27 -17.94
N TYR A 60 6.29 13.60 -17.78
CA TYR A 60 7.36 14.26 -17.02
C TYR A 60 7.33 13.90 -15.53
N ARG A 61 6.14 13.69 -14.93
CA ARG A 61 6.01 13.24 -13.53
C ARG A 61 6.57 11.83 -13.35
N CYS A 62 6.27 10.94 -14.30
CA CYS A 62 6.83 9.60 -14.31
C CYS A 62 8.36 9.62 -14.46
N GLU A 63 8.88 10.49 -15.33
CA GLU A 63 10.33 10.67 -15.50
C GLU A 63 11.00 11.22 -14.25
N ASP A 64 10.40 12.20 -13.58
CA ASP A 64 10.89 12.76 -12.32
C ASP A 64 10.94 11.69 -11.22
N ALA A 65 9.90 10.87 -11.11
CA ALA A 65 9.85 9.75 -10.17
C ALA A 65 10.93 8.69 -10.48
N LEU A 66 11.12 8.35 -11.75
CA LEU A 66 12.15 7.39 -12.17
C LEU A 66 13.56 7.92 -11.89
N ARG A 67 13.81 9.21 -12.11
CA ARG A 67 15.11 9.85 -11.80
C ARG A 67 15.41 9.87 -10.31
N ALA A 68 14.38 9.98 -9.47
CA ALA A 68 14.55 9.94 -8.02
C ALA A 68 14.96 8.54 -7.51
N VAL A 69 14.57 7.47 -8.20
CA VAL A 69 14.84 6.09 -7.78
C VAL A 69 16.11 5.55 -8.45
N THR A 70 17.24 5.70 -7.76
CA THR A 70 18.54 5.20 -8.21
C THR A 70 18.98 3.94 -7.44
N LYS A 71 19.89 3.14 -8.00
CA LYS A 71 20.44 1.96 -7.32
C LYS A 71 21.13 2.31 -5.99
N THR A 72 21.70 3.50 -5.87
CA THR A 72 22.27 4.01 -4.61
C THR A 72 21.16 4.30 -3.61
N ALA A 73 20.12 5.04 -4.00
CA ALA A 73 18.97 5.33 -3.15
C ALA A 73 18.28 4.05 -2.63
N VAL A 74 18.17 3.01 -3.47
CA VAL A 74 17.61 1.71 -3.04
C VAL A 74 18.49 1.03 -1.99
N ARG A 75 19.81 0.96 -2.20
CA ARG A 75 20.74 0.37 -1.21
C ARG A 75 20.72 1.14 0.11
N GLU A 76 20.72 2.47 0.03
CA GLU A 76 20.66 3.34 1.21
C GLU A 76 19.33 3.18 1.97
N ALA A 77 18.21 3.08 1.26
CA ALA A 77 16.90 2.81 1.85
C ALA A 77 16.85 1.45 2.54
N GLN A 78 17.46 0.41 1.96
CA GLN A 78 17.58 -0.91 2.58
C GLN A 78 18.40 -0.85 3.87
N ILE A 79 19.55 -0.18 3.86
CA ILE A 79 20.38 0.00 5.06
C ILE A 79 19.60 0.75 6.16
N LYS A 80 18.86 1.81 5.78
CA LYS A 80 17.99 2.56 6.71
C LYS A 80 16.96 1.66 7.37
N GLU A 81 16.31 0.82 6.58
CA GLU A 81 15.27 -0.08 7.05
C GLU A 81 15.84 -1.18 7.95
N ILE A 82 16.99 -1.76 7.60
CA ILE A 82 17.71 -2.74 8.43
C ILE A 82 18.08 -2.11 9.78
N LYS A 83 18.66 -0.90 9.79
CA LYS A 83 18.98 -0.17 11.04
C LYS A 83 17.73 0.06 11.89
N ARG A 84 16.63 0.48 11.26
CA ARG A 84 15.33 0.67 11.95
C ARG A 84 14.83 -0.64 12.56
N GLN A 85 14.96 -1.76 11.85
CA GLN A 85 14.54 -3.06 12.34
C GLN A 85 15.42 -3.55 13.49
N ILE A 86 16.75 -3.40 13.41
CA ILE A 86 17.70 -3.78 14.45
C ILE A 86 17.37 -3.07 15.77
N LEU A 87 17.12 -1.75 15.72
CA LEU A 87 16.80 -0.95 16.91
C LEU A 87 15.42 -1.30 17.52
N ASN A 88 14.47 -1.73 16.70
CA ASN A 88 13.11 -2.05 17.16
C ASN A 88 12.90 -3.52 17.55
N SER A 89 13.82 -4.42 17.16
CA SER A 89 13.73 -5.86 17.43
C SER A 89 13.82 -6.16 18.92
N GLU A 90 12.88 -6.94 19.44
CA GLU A 90 12.86 -7.36 20.86
C GLU A 90 13.99 -8.32 21.20
N VAL A 91 14.35 -9.22 20.28
CA VAL A 91 15.42 -10.21 20.45
C VAL A 91 16.78 -9.55 20.53
N LEU A 92 16.99 -8.47 19.77
CA LEU A 92 18.29 -7.78 19.75
C LEU A 92 18.47 -6.83 20.94
N LYS A 93 17.38 -6.36 21.56
CA LYS A 93 17.47 -5.52 22.76
C LYS A 93 18.22 -6.21 23.89
N THR A 94 17.92 -7.48 24.18
CA THR A 94 18.61 -8.24 25.22
C THR A 94 20.10 -8.37 24.92
N HIS A 95 20.48 -8.61 23.66
CA HIS A 95 21.88 -8.66 23.24
C HIS A 95 22.59 -7.30 23.40
N PHE A 96 21.88 -6.20 23.14
CA PHE A 96 22.43 -4.85 23.31
C PHE A 96 22.55 -4.43 24.78
N ASP A 97 21.72 -4.97 25.67
CA ASP A 97 21.85 -4.76 27.12
C ASP A 97 23.15 -5.39 27.64
N ASP A 98 23.49 -6.59 27.15
CA ASP A 98 24.75 -7.27 27.47
C ASP A 98 25.97 -6.60 26.82
N LYS A 99 25.78 -6.01 25.63
CA LYS A 99 26.86 -5.37 24.85
C LYS A 99 26.49 -3.96 24.38
N PRO A 100 26.64 -2.94 25.24
CA PRO A 100 26.23 -1.56 24.94
C PRO A 100 27.06 -0.91 23.83
N MET A 101 28.29 -1.39 23.59
CA MET A 101 29.16 -0.86 22.52
C MET A 101 28.59 -1.14 21.12
N ASP A 102 27.98 -2.30 20.91
CA ASP A 102 27.42 -2.68 19.62
C ASP A 102 26.20 -1.81 19.27
N LEU A 103 25.40 -1.45 20.28
CA LEU A 103 24.31 -0.49 20.12
C LEU A 103 24.83 0.90 19.70
N ASN A 104 25.95 1.34 20.29
CA ASN A 104 26.58 2.61 19.93
C ASN A 104 27.08 2.59 18.48
N TYR A 105 27.67 1.49 18.02
CA TYR A 105 28.04 1.33 16.60
C TYR A 105 26.82 1.45 15.67
N VAL A 106 25.72 0.76 15.98
CA VAL A 106 24.49 0.84 15.17
C VAL A 106 23.92 2.27 15.14
N LYS A 107 23.97 3.00 16.26
CA LYS A 107 23.50 4.39 16.36
C LYS A 107 24.38 5.36 15.56
N HIS A 108 25.69 5.26 15.71
CA HIS A 108 26.68 6.21 15.17
C HIS A 108 27.18 5.86 13.77
N ASP A 109 26.73 4.75 13.17
CA ASP A 109 27.07 4.44 11.78
C ASP A 109 26.73 5.62 10.84
N ARG A 110 27.61 5.82 9.86
CA ARG A 110 27.69 6.98 8.97
C ARG A 110 26.29 7.26 8.42
N SER A 111 25.72 8.41 8.80
CA SER A 111 24.41 8.82 8.29
C SER A 111 24.47 8.78 6.76
N LEU A 112 23.48 8.13 6.14
CA LEU A 112 23.36 8.02 4.68
C LEU A 112 23.66 9.39 4.07
N TYR A 113 24.76 9.50 3.32
CA TYR A 113 25.31 10.79 2.90
C TYR A 113 24.31 11.63 2.09
N HIS A 114 23.32 10.99 1.49
CA HIS A 114 22.27 11.64 0.74
C HIS A 114 20.95 10.92 1.04
N PRO A 115 20.19 11.29 2.09
CA PRO A 115 18.83 10.77 2.24
C PRO A 115 18.08 11.04 0.93
N ALA A 116 17.51 9.98 0.34
CA ALA A 116 16.78 10.09 -0.92
C ALA A 116 15.78 11.26 -0.81
N LYS A 117 15.96 12.27 -1.69
CA LYS A 117 15.21 13.52 -1.59
C LYS A 117 13.76 13.23 -1.95
N ILE A 118 12.92 13.08 -0.93
CA ILE A 118 11.49 12.83 -1.08
C ILE A 118 10.88 14.07 -1.73
N GLN A 119 10.28 13.89 -2.90
CA GLN A 119 9.54 14.95 -3.58
C GLN A 119 8.06 14.85 -3.17
N ASP A 120 7.67 15.55 -2.11
CA ASP A 120 6.30 15.48 -1.58
C ASP A 120 5.24 15.85 -2.62
N HIS A 121 5.59 16.74 -3.55
CA HIS A 121 4.71 17.17 -4.63
C HIS A 121 4.47 16.10 -5.70
N LEU A 122 5.28 15.03 -5.77
CA LEU A 122 5.03 13.90 -6.66
C LEU A 122 3.96 12.95 -6.11
N LYS A 123 3.54 13.11 -4.85
CA LYS A 123 2.46 12.32 -4.24
C LYS A 123 1.09 12.62 -4.87
N HIS A 124 0.87 13.87 -5.26
CA HIS A 124 -0.42 14.33 -5.80
C HIS A 124 -0.26 14.67 -7.28
N ILE A 125 -1.19 14.22 -8.11
CA ILE A 125 -1.23 14.56 -9.52
C ILE A 125 -1.99 15.88 -9.64
N PRO A 126 -1.39 16.93 -10.22
CA PRO A 126 -2.10 18.19 -10.43
C PRO A 126 -3.30 18.01 -11.36
N ASP A 127 -4.37 18.78 -11.12
CA ASP A 127 -5.65 18.66 -11.84
C ASP A 127 -5.53 18.85 -13.36
N TYR A 128 -4.54 19.64 -13.80
CA TYR A 128 -4.27 19.86 -15.21
C TYR A 128 -3.60 18.65 -15.91
N LEU A 129 -3.08 17.69 -15.14
CA LEU A 129 -2.55 16.41 -15.65
C LEU A 129 -3.50 15.25 -15.46
N ALA A 130 -4.51 15.42 -14.60
CA ALA A 130 -5.55 14.43 -14.49
C ALA A 130 -6.23 14.33 -15.85
N PRO A 131 -6.26 13.13 -16.46
CA PRO A 131 -6.92 12.99 -17.74
C PRO A 131 -8.40 13.31 -17.51
N LYS A 132 -8.92 14.22 -18.33
CA LYS A 132 -10.35 14.55 -18.39
C LYS A 132 -11.07 13.39 -19.08
N ILE A 133 -10.94 12.19 -18.51
CA ILE A 133 -11.64 11.02 -18.99
C ILE A 133 -13.08 11.28 -18.60
N SER A 134 -13.88 11.81 -19.53
CA SER A 134 -15.32 11.60 -19.48
C SER A 134 -15.47 10.10 -19.32
N GLY A 135 -15.98 9.65 -18.17
CA GLY A 135 -16.14 8.23 -17.88
C GLY A 135 -16.72 7.55 -19.12
N VAL A 136 -16.01 6.53 -19.61
CA VAL A 136 -16.39 5.61 -20.70
C VAL A 136 -17.81 5.89 -21.18
N SER A 137 -17.92 6.55 -22.33
CA SER A 137 -19.15 6.91 -23.05
C SER A 137 -20.44 6.36 -22.41
N GLY A 138 -20.99 7.10 -21.44
CA GLY A 138 -22.22 6.69 -20.74
C GLY A 138 -22.41 7.27 -19.33
N GLY A 139 -21.42 7.89 -18.73
CA GLY A 139 -21.54 8.54 -17.42
C GLY A 139 -21.18 10.02 -17.48
N GLY A 140 -22.14 10.87 -17.83
CA GLY A 140 -22.01 12.31 -17.65
C GLY A 140 -21.81 12.62 -16.17
N GLY A 141 -20.65 13.16 -15.83
CA GLY A 141 -20.30 13.51 -14.47
C GLY A 141 -18.95 14.22 -14.43
N ASP A 142 -19.02 15.54 -14.52
CA ASP A 142 -17.97 16.48 -14.15
C ASP A 142 -17.40 16.07 -12.78
N LEU A 143 -16.16 15.55 -12.75
CA LEU A 143 -15.43 15.33 -11.49
C LEU A 143 -14.86 16.68 -11.06
N VAL A 144 -15.75 17.56 -10.58
CA VAL A 144 -15.36 18.66 -9.71
C VAL A 144 -14.79 18.02 -8.45
N VAL A 145 -13.47 18.03 -8.30
CA VAL A 145 -12.82 17.69 -7.03
C VAL A 145 -13.03 18.89 -6.11
N GLU A 146 -14.26 19.04 -5.61
CA GLU A 146 -14.53 19.86 -4.43
C GLU A 146 -13.79 19.20 -3.26
N GLU A 147 -12.91 19.95 -2.59
CA GLU A 147 -12.35 19.61 -1.27
C GLU A 147 -13.45 19.65 -0.20
N LYS A 148 -14.48 18.80 -0.33
CA LYS A 148 -15.24 18.35 0.82
C LYS A 148 -14.69 16.99 1.18
N ALA A 149 -14.07 16.92 2.35
CA ALA A 149 -13.83 15.70 3.09
C ALA A 149 -15.18 15.03 3.37
N ALA A 150 -15.79 14.45 2.34
CA ALA A 150 -16.90 13.55 2.47
C ALA A 150 -16.33 12.33 3.20
N GLU A 151 -16.90 12.09 4.36
CA GLU A 151 -16.73 10.94 5.22
C GLU A 151 -17.02 9.66 4.42
N LEU A 152 -16.07 9.24 3.58
CA LEU A 152 -16.12 7.95 2.92
C LEU A 152 -15.93 6.91 4.02
N GLY A 153 -17.07 6.35 4.44
CA GLY A 153 -17.13 5.32 5.46
C GLY A 153 -16.08 4.25 5.21
N LEU A 154 -15.22 4.05 6.22
CA LEU A 154 -14.18 3.04 6.21
C LEU A 154 -14.79 1.67 5.90
N ILE A 155 -14.47 1.10 4.73
CA ILE A 155 -14.83 -0.28 4.40
C ILE A 155 -14.02 -1.18 5.34
N ARG A 156 -14.69 -1.71 6.38
CA ARG A 156 -14.08 -2.70 7.27
C ARG A 156 -13.88 -3.98 6.47
N PHE A 157 -12.64 -4.33 6.18
CA PHE A 157 -12.31 -5.70 5.78
C PHE A 157 -12.66 -6.62 6.96
N SER A 158 -13.79 -7.32 6.84
CA SER A 158 -14.16 -8.38 7.77
C SER A 158 -13.13 -9.49 7.59
N ASN A 159 -12.16 -9.56 8.51
CA ASN A 159 -11.25 -10.68 8.59
C ASN A 159 -12.05 -11.86 9.18
N PRO A 160 -12.34 -12.93 8.42
CA PRO A 160 -13.24 -14.01 8.86
C PRO A 160 -12.67 -14.86 10.00
N ASN A 161 -11.46 -14.55 10.49
CA ASN A 161 -10.75 -15.37 11.47
C ASN A 161 -10.61 -14.73 12.87
N LYS A 162 -11.65 -14.06 13.37
CA LYS A 162 -11.71 -13.58 14.77
C LYS A 162 -12.95 -14.09 15.50
N ASN A 163 -13.10 -15.41 15.58
CA ASN A 163 -13.94 -16.06 16.57
C ASN A 163 -13.09 -16.85 17.55
N LYS A 164 -12.86 -16.26 18.73
CA LYS A 164 -12.85 -16.85 20.08
C LYS A 164 -12.39 -15.78 21.07
N ARG A 165 -13.27 -14.82 21.37
CA ARG A 165 -13.15 -14.03 22.60
C ARG A 165 -13.79 -14.85 23.72
N ALA A 166 -12.97 -15.32 24.65
CA ALA A 166 -13.40 -15.94 25.89
C ALA A 166 -14.29 -14.99 26.71
N PRO A 167 -15.25 -15.48 27.51
CA PRO A 167 -16.18 -14.62 28.24
C PRO A 167 -15.43 -13.75 29.24
N GLN A 168 -15.57 -12.43 29.10
CA GLN A 168 -15.00 -11.44 30.01
C GLN A 168 -15.69 -11.54 31.38
N LYS A 169 -14.94 -12.00 32.39
CA LYS A 169 -15.34 -12.01 33.80
C LYS A 169 -15.53 -10.55 34.25
N LYS A 170 -16.77 -10.16 34.61
CA LYS A 170 -17.08 -8.84 35.20
C LYS A 170 -16.21 -8.63 36.45
N LYS A 171 -15.22 -7.73 36.38
CA LYS A 171 -14.48 -7.26 37.56
C LYS A 171 -15.41 -6.37 38.37
N ARG A 172 -15.71 -6.79 39.61
CA ARG A 172 -16.40 -5.95 40.60
C ARG A 172 -15.47 -4.78 40.94
N SER A 173 -15.98 -3.57 40.80
CA SER A 173 -15.32 -2.34 41.24
C SER A 173 -15.32 -2.30 42.76
N GLY A 174 -14.21 -2.74 43.37
CA GLY A 174 -13.88 -2.49 44.77
C GLY A 174 -12.50 -1.86 44.79
N ASP A 175 -12.45 -0.57 45.13
CA ASP A 175 -11.22 0.17 45.30
C ASP A 175 -10.47 -0.38 46.54
N PRO A 176 -9.28 -1.00 46.39
CA PRO A 176 -8.59 -1.69 47.48
C PRO A 176 -8.09 -0.75 48.59
N LEU A 177 -8.17 0.57 48.42
CA LEU A 177 -7.78 1.56 49.43
C LEU A 177 -8.94 2.00 50.34
N ARG A 178 -10.18 1.56 50.08
CA ARG A 178 -11.37 1.94 50.89
C ARG A 178 -11.80 0.91 51.94
N ASN A 179 -11.17 -0.27 51.97
CA ASN A 179 -11.50 -1.35 52.92
C ASN A 179 -10.65 -1.39 54.20
N PHE A 180 -9.77 -0.41 54.43
CA PHE A 180 -8.92 -0.34 55.65
C PHE A 180 -9.33 0.75 56.65
N GLY A 181 -10.48 1.43 56.47
CA GLY A 181 -10.96 2.49 57.36
C GLY A 181 -11.79 1.96 58.53
N ALA A 182 -11.33 2.18 59.76
CA ALA A 182 -11.99 1.79 61.01
C ALA A 182 -13.41 2.38 61.16
N SER A 183 -14.40 1.50 61.35
CA SER A 183 -15.76 1.88 61.76
C SER A 183 -15.72 2.51 63.16
N LYS A 184 -15.84 3.84 63.25
CA LYS A 184 -16.08 4.52 64.53
C LYS A 184 -17.52 4.23 64.99
N ARG A 185 -17.61 3.43 66.06
CA ARG A 185 -18.81 3.26 66.91
C ARG A 185 -19.39 4.62 67.30
N ARG A 186 -20.65 4.88 66.95
CA ARG A 186 -21.47 5.92 67.58
C ARG A 186 -21.75 5.51 69.02
N ARG A 187 -21.30 6.30 69.99
CA ARG A 187 -21.81 6.25 71.37
C ARG A 187 -23.06 7.11 71.47
N LYS A 188 -23.97 6.65 72.32
CA LYS A 188 -25.20 7.29 72.75
C LYS A 188 -24.87 8.37 73.78
#